data_AF-A0A2H0VIA7-F1
#
_entry.id   AF-A0A2H0VIA7-F1
#
_cell.length_a   1.000
_cell.length_b   1.000
_cell.length_c   1.000
_cell.angle_alpha   90.00
_cell.angle_beta   90.00
_cell.angle_gamma   90.00
#
_symmetry.space_group_name_H-M   'P 1'
#
loop_
_entity.id
_entity.type
_entity.pdbx_description
1 polymer ?
#
loop_
_entity_poly.entity_id
_entity_poly.type
_entity_poly.pdbx_seq_one_letter_code
_entity_poly.pdbx_strand_id
1 'polypeptide(L)'
;IVGPFLRHFDFQSAQRVDAWIANSQEVAKRIEKFYRKDATVIYPPIEIDSSTAARLAARQVGMTKRKDYYLMVSRIVGGKGILEAATAFKKLGIKLKIVGEIITPLENVEYVGRVEDGELPRLYAGAKGFVALARDEDFG
;
A
#
# COMPACT_ATOMS: atom_id res chain seq x y z
N ILE A 1 14.47 13.40 26.01
CA ILE A 1 15.35 12.65 26.95
C ILE A 1 15.25 11.13 26.76
N VAL A 2 14.07 10.55 26.50
CA VAL A 2 13.88 9.09 26.39
C VAL A 2 14.36 8.47 25.07
N GLY A 3 14.28 9.20 23.95
CA GLY A 3 14.60 8.68 22.61
C GLY A 3 16.01 8.06 22.45
N PRO A 4 17.09 8.71 22.90
CA PRO A 4 18.45 8.14 22.82
C PRO A 4 18.60 6.81 23.56
N PHE A 5 18.00 6.69 24.74
CA PHE A 5 18.02 5.46 25.52
C PHE A 5 17.29 4.32 24.81
N LEU A 6 16.08 4.58 24.30
CA LEU A 6 15.31 3.57 23.56
C LEU A 6 16.03 3.09 22.30
N ARG A 7 16.67 3.98 21.54
CA ARG A 7 17.46 3.58 20.37
C ARG A 7 18.64 2.69 20.74
N HIS A 8 19.32 2.99 21.84
CA HIS A 8 20.45 2.19 22.29
C HIS A 8 20.01 0.81 22.79
N PHE A 9 18.94 0.78 23.58
CA PHE A 9 18.33 -0.46 24.06
C PHE A 9 17.87 -1.35 22.90
N ASP A 10 17.14 -0.78 21.94
CA ASP A 10 16.64 -1.46 20.75
C ASP A 10 17.79 -2.01 19.88
N PHE A 11 18.82 -1.20 19.64
CA PHE A 11 20.01 -1.67 18.92
C PHE A 11 20.67 -2.85 19.63
N GLN A 12 20.91 -2.75 20.94
CA GLN A 12 21.57 -3.81 21.72
C GLN A 12 20.73 -5.09 21.82
N SER A 13 19.42 -4.96 22.03
CA SER A 13 18.54 -6.12 22.16
C SER A 13 18.45 -6.89 20.84
N ALA A 14 18.37 -6.16 19.73
CA ALA A 14 18.29 -6.74 18.40
C ALA A 14 19.57 -7.49 17.98
N GLN A 15 20.73 -7.23 18.60
CA GLN A 15 21.96 -7.97 18.27
C GLN A 15 21.90 -9.47 18.64
N ARG A 16 20.95 -9.87 19.49
CA ARG A 16 20.86 -11.23 20.04
C ARG A 16 19.89 -12.15 19.30
N VAL A 17 19.21 -11.65 18.26
CA VAL A 17 18.31 -12.49 17.46
C VAL A 17 19.11 -13.44 16.57
N ASP A 18 18.61 -14.67 16.43
CA ASP A 18 19.28 -15.70 15.61
C ASP A 18 19.12 -15.45 14.11
N ALA A 19 17.98 -14.88 13.72
CA ALA A 19 17.63 -14.64 12.33
C ALA A 19 16.96 -13.28 12.15
N TRP A 20 17.34 -12.60 11.08
CA TRP A 20 16.70 -11.38 10.61
C TRP A 20 15.90 -11.68 9.36
N ILE A 21 14.60 -11.38 9.40
CA ILE A 21 13.68 -11.56 8.27
C ILE A 21 13.09 -10.20 7.92
N ALA A 22 13.17 -9.84 6.65
CA ALA A 22 12.57 -8.64 6.10
C ALA A 22 11.45 -9.00 5.12
N ASN A 23 10.38 -8.21 5.11
CA ASN A 23 9.28 -8.35 4.14
C ASN A 23 9.62 -7.76 2.75
N SER A 24 10.70 -6.99 2.65
CA SER A 24 11.13 -6.35 1.41
C SER A 24 12.64 -6.03 1.42
N GLN A 25 13.15 -5.65 0.25
CA GLN A 25 14.52 -5.15 0.11
C GLN A 25 14.71 -3.79 0.79
N GLU A 26 13.67 -2.94 0.85
CA GLU A 26 13.76 -1.64 1.53
C GLU A 26 13.88 -1.80 3.04
N VAL A 27 13.12 -2.74 3.63
CA VAL A 27 13.25 -3.07 5.05
C VAL A 27 14.59 -3.77 5.33
N ALA A 28 15.09 -4.62 4.44
CA ALA A 28 16.42 -5.21 4.59
C ALA A 28 17.53 -4.14 4.64
N LYS A 29 17.53 -3.17 3.71
CA LYS A 29 18.46 -2.01 3.76
C LYS A 29 18.29 -1.20 5.04
N ARG A 30 17.06 -1.06 5.53
CA ARG A 30 16.77 -0.35 6.79
C ARG A 30 17.38 -1.12 7.99
N ILE A 31 17.27 -2.43 8.00
CA ILE A 31 17.88 -3.30 9.01
C ILE A 31 19.40 -3.15 8.99
N GLU A 32 20.04 -3.24 7.83
CA GLU A 32 21.47 -3.02 7.65
C GLU A 32 21.89 -1.63 8.15
N LYS A 33 21.14 -0.59 7.78
CA LYS A 33 21.40 0.81 8.12
C LYS A 33 21.32 1.09 9.63
N PHE A 34 20.39 0.47 10.35
CA PHE A 34 20.17 0.80 11.77
C PHE A 34 20.75 -0.24 12.73
N TYR A 35 20.79 -1.51 12.35
CA TYR A 35 21.20 -2.61 13.21
C TYR A 35 22.51 -3.29 12.78
N ARG A 36 23.05 -2.95 11.60
CA ARG A 36 24.32 -3.51 11.05
C ARG A 36 24.25 -5.04 10.90
N LYS A 37 23.11 -5.52 10.42
CA LYS A 37 22.83 -6.95 10.22
C LYS A 37 22.27 -7.17 8.83
N ASP A 38 22.60 -8.32 8.27
CA ASP A 38 21.99 -8.82 7.05
C ASP A 38 20.65 -9.47 7.37
N ALA A 39 19.67 -9.33 6.49
CA ALA A 39 18.34 -9.91 6.64
C ALA A 39 17.98 -10.78 5.43
N THR A 40 17.36 -11.92 5.68
CA THR A 40 16.75 -12.74 4.63
C THR A 40 15.43 -12.11 4.24
N VAL A 41 15.25 -11.81 2.95
CA VAL A 41 13.99 -11.25 2.45
C VAL A 41 13.01 -12.38 2.15
N ILE A 42 11.87 -12.37 2.84
CA ILE A 42 10.73 -13.25 2.59
C ILE A 42 9.53 -12.35 2.30
N TYR A 43 9.15 -12.25 1.03
CA TYR A 43 8.01 -11.43 0.62
C TYR A 43 6.71 -11.98 1.22
N PRO A 44 5.84 -11.11 1.77
CA PRO A 44 4.54 -11.54 2.28
C PRO A 44 3.73 -12.25 1.19
N PRO A 45 3.17 -13.45 1.47
CA PRO A 45 2.30 -14.10 0.53
C PRO A 45 0.99 -13.32 0.38
N ILE A 46 0.38 -13.41 -0.80
CA ILE A 46 -1.00 -12.95 -1.03
C ILE A 46 -1.91 -14.16 -1.16
N GLU A 47 -3.08 -14.10 -0.55
CA GLU A 47 -4.11 -15.11 -0.75
C GLU A 47 -4.74 -14.90 -2.13
N ILE A 48 -4.75 -15.96 -2.94
CA ILE A 48 -5.43 -15.98 -4.25
C ILE A 48 -6.53 -17.04 -4.16
N ASP A 49 -7.74 -16.59 -3.84
CA ASP A 49 -8.90 -17.47 -3.91
C ASP A 49 -9.30 -17.76 -5.37
N SER A 50 -10.12 -18.79 -5.57
CA SER A 50 -10.58 -19.22 -6.90
C SER A 50 -11.33 -18.12 -7.67
N SER A 51 -12.05 -17.25 -6.97
CA SER A 51 -12.77 -16.12 -7.57
C SER A 51 -11.80 -15.02 -8.03
N THR A 52 -10.73 -14.77 -7.25
CA THR A 52 -9.66 -13.83 -7.61
C THR A 52 -8.88 -14.33 -8.82
N ALA A 53 -8.52 -15.62 -8.85
CA ALA A 53 -7.89 -16.25 -10.01
C ALA A 53 -8.78 -16.16 -11.27
N ALA A 54 -10.08 -16.47 -11.16
CA ALA A 54 -11.03 -16.37 -12.28
C ALA A 54 -11.17 -14.94 -12.82
N ARG A 55 -11.17 -13.92 -11.94
CA ARG A 55 -11.21 -12.50 -12.36
C ARG A 55 -9.93 -12.07 -13.07
N LEU A 56 -8.77 -12.52 -12.59
CA LEU A 56 -7.48 -12.26 -13.26
C LEU A 56 -7.45 -12.89 -14.65
N ALA A 57 -7.92 -14.14 -14.78
CA ALA A 57 -8.05 -14.81 -16.07
C ALA A 57 -9.04 -14.09 -17.01
N ALA A 58 -10.25 -13.77 -16.52
CA ALA A 58 -11.26 -13.04 -17.29
C ALA A 58 -10.76 -11.66 -17.79
N ARG A 59 -9.90 -11.01 -17.00
CA ARG A 59 -9.23 -9.75 -17.38
C ARG A 59 -8.22 -9.95 -18.51
N GLN A 60 -7.47 -11.05 -18.50
CA GLN A 60 -6.46 -11.34 -19.53
C GLN A 60 -7.09 -11.61 -20.91
N VAL A 61 -8.28 -12.22 -20.94
CA VAL A 61 -9.07 -12.45 -22.17
C VAL A 61 -10.01 -11.28 -22.54
N GLY A 62 -9.91 -10.12 -21.86
CA GLY A 62 -10.66 -8.92 -22.23
C GLY A 62 -12.17 -8.98 -21.91
N MET A 63 -12.62 -9.93 -21.09
CA MET A 63 -14.03 -10.08 -20.73
C MET A 63 -14.52 -9.05 -19.70
N THR A 64 -13.60 -8.34 -19.04
CA THR A 64 -13.93 -7.24 -18.11
C THR A 64 -13.64 -5.89 -18.73
N LYS A 65 -14.69 -5.10 -19.03
CA LYS A 65 -14.55 -3.72 -19.51
C LYS A 65 -14.08 -2.81 -18.37
N ARG A 66 -12.95 -2.13 -18.56
CA ARG A 66 -12.46 -1.11 -17.63
C ARG A 66 -13.48 0.04 -17.56
N LYS A 67 -13.77 0.48 -16.35
CA LYS A 67 -14.53 1.71 -16.08
C LYS A 67 -13.58 2.90 -16.18
N ASP A 68 -14.13 4.10 -16.34
CA ASP A 68 -13.35 5.32 -16.55
C ASP A 68 -12.93 5.97 -15.22
N TYR A 69 -12.11 5.28 -14.41
CA TYR A 69 -11.52 5.83 -13.19
C TYR A 69 -10.20 5.16 -12.82
N TYR A 70 -9.41 5.83 -11.98
CA TYR A 70 -8.24 5.29 -11.30
C TYR A 70 -8.55 5.03 -9.83
N LEU A 71 -7.86 4.08 -9.22
CA LEU A 71 -8.11 3.67 -7.84
C LEU A 71 -6.89 3.94 -6.96
N MET A 72 -7.12 4.49 -5.77
CA MET A 72 -6.17 4.53 -4.67
C MET A 72 -6.81 3.86 -3.45
N VAL A 73 -6.05 2.99 -2.77
CA VAL A 73 -6.52 2.28 -1.59
C VAL A 73 -5.50 2.55 -0.49
N SER A 74 -5.91 3.27 0.55
CA SER A 74 -5.03 3.63 1.65
C SER A 74 -5.82 4.05 2.88
N ARG A 75 -5.29 3.75 4.08
CA ARG A 75 -5.69 4.49 5.29
C ARG A 75 -5.28 5.96 5.12
N ILE A 76 -6.12 6.91 5.51
CA ILE A 76 -5.78 8.33 5.43
C ILE A 76 -4.91 8.71 6.62
N VAL A 77 -3.62 8.40 6.51
CA VAL A 77 -2.55 8.81 7.42
C VAL A 77 -1.47 9.55 6.63
N GLY A 78 -0.70 10.41 7.31
CA GLY A 78 0.39 11.16 6.67
C GLY A 78 1.37 10.26 5.93
N GLY A 79 1.87 10.72 4.78
CA GLY A 79 2.86 9.98 3.97
C GLY A 79 2.30 9.08 2.86
N LYS A 80 0.98 8.97 2.72
CA LYS A 80 0.32 8.12 1.70
C LYS A 80 0.05 8.80 0.35
N GLY A 81 0.45 10.07 0.20
CA GLY A 81 0.37 10.80 -1.07
C GLY A 81 -1.07 11.11 -1.55
N ILE A 82 -2.06 11.05 -0.67
CA ILE A 82 -3.48 11.17 -1.04
C ILE A 82 -3.82 12.58 -1.53
N LEU A 83 -3.27 13.62 -0.88
CA LEU A 83 -3.49 15.02 -1.26
C LEU A 83 -2.88 15.31 -2.63
N GLU A 84 -1.69 14.75 -2.89
CA GLU A 84 -0.98 14.86 -4.16
C GLU A 84 -1.77 14.19 -5.27
N ALA A 85 -2.30 12.98 -5.02
CA ALA A 85 -3.18 12.29 -5.96
C ALA A 85 -4.45 13.10 -6.23
N ALA A 86 -5.18 13.51 -5.19
CA ALA A 86 -6.41 14.29 -5.35
C ALA A 86 -6.18 15.58 -6.16
N THR A 87 -5.10 16.31 -5.86
CA THR A 87 -4.72 17.55 -6.56
C THR A 87 -4.38 17.29 -8.02
N ALA A 88 -3.58 16.25 -8.31
CA ALA A 88 -3.18 15.92 -9.67
C ALA A 88 -4.38 15.47 -10.52
N PHE A 89 -5.21 14.57 -10.00
CA PHE A 89 -6.37 14.06 -10.72
C PHE A 89 -7.44 15.12 -10.97
N LYS A 90 -7.64 16.05 -10.02
CA LYS A 90 -8.47 17.25 -10.23
C LYS A 90 -7.96 18.09 -11.39
N LYS A 91 -6.66 18.40 -11.43
CA LYS A 91 -6.05 19.21 -12.51
C LYS A 91 -6.18 18.53 -13.89
N LEU A 92 -6.11 17.21 -13.93
CA LEU A 92 -6.23 16.43 -15.17
C LEU A 92 -7.67 16.19 -15.62
N GLY A 93 -8.67 16.46 -14.76
CA GLY A 93 -10.07 16.14 -15.04
C GLY A 93 -10.35 14.64 -15.13
N ILE A 94 -9.53 13.81 -14.49
CA ILE A 94 -9.64 12.34 -14.51
C ILE A 94 -10.27 11.87 -13.21
N LYS A 95 -11.17 10.88 -13.29
CA LYS A 95 -11.83 10.32 -12.10
C LYS A 95 -10.85 9.50 -11.25
N LEU A 96 -10.78 9.84 -9.96
CA LEU A 96 -10.05 9.08 -8.94
C LEU A 96 -11.03 8.61 -7.86
N LYS A 97 -11.04 7.31 -7.61
CA LYS A 97 -11.71 6.69 -6.46
C LYS A 97 -10.70 6.43 -5.37
N ILE A 98 -11.03 6.86 -4.15
CA ILE A 98 -10.20 6.62 -2.97
C ILE A 98 -10.98 5.75 -1.99
N VAL A 99 -10.39 4.61 -1.64
CA VAL A 99 -10.91 3.65 -0.65
C VAL A 99 -10.07 3.73 0.62
N GLY A 100 -10.71 3.80 1.78
CA GLY A 100 -10.04 3.95 3.08
C GLY A 100 -10.96 4.50 4.18
N GLU A 101 -10.43 4.80 5.37
CA GLU A 101 -11.12 5.61 6.38
C GLU A 101 -10.56 7.03 6.40
N ILE A 102 -11.46 8.03 6.33
CA ILE A 102 -11.17 9.46 6.20
C ILE A 102 -11.36 10.12 7.56
N ILE A 103 -10.41 10.99 7.91
CA ILE A 103 -10.56 11.94 9.02
C ILE A 103 -11.02 13.32 8.48
N THR A 104 -10.72 13.65 7.22
CA THR A 104 -11.17 14.91 6.57
C THR A 104 -11.56 14.68 5.10
N PRO A 105 -12.77 15.08 4.66
CA PRO A 105 -13.20 14.97 3.27
C PRO A 105 -12.31 15.81 2.35
N LEU A 106 -11.96 15.26 1.19
CA LEU A 106 -11.32 16.01 0.12
C LEU A 106 -12.38 16.38 -0.92
N GLU A 107 -12.45 17.66 -1.26
CA GLU A 107 -13.27 18.09 -2.39
C GLU A 107 -12.69 17.51 -3.68
N ASN A 108 -13.54 17.18 -4.65
CA ASN A 108 -13.18 16.83 -6.03
C ASN A 108 -12.62 15.42 -6.28
N VAL A 109 -12.78 14.49 -5.34
CA VAL A 109 -12.48 13.06 -5.51
C VAL A 109 -13.67 12.21 -5.08
N GLU A 110 -13.88 11.07 -5.72
CA GLU A 110 -14.93 10.14 -5.30
C GLU A 110 -14.40 9.31 -4.12
N TYR A 111 -14.86 9.66 -2.93
CA TYR A 111 -14.53 8.91 -1.74
C TYR A 111 -15.51 7.76 -1.53
N VAL A 112 -14.98 6.53 -1.50
CA VAL A 112 -15.79 5.31 -1.38
C VAL A 112 -15.88 4.87 0.09
N GLY A 113 -15.03 5.38 0.97
CA GLY A 113 -15.00 4.95 2.36
C GLY A 113 -14.41 3.56 2.55
N ARG A 114 -14.74 2.95 3.69
CA ARG A 114 -14.42 1.56 3.97
C ARG A 114 -15.38 0.68 3.17
N VAL A 115 -14.80 -0.22 2.39
CA VAL A 115 -15.55 -1.16 1.55
C VAL A 115 -15.51 -2.55 2.17
N GLU A 116 -16.51 -3.37 1.86
CA GLU A 116 -16.51 -4.78 2.23
C GLU A 116 -15.47 -5.58 1.42
N ASP A 117 -15.00 -6.69 1.97
CA ASP A 117 -13.92 -7.51 1.39
C ASP A 117 -14.23 -7.97 -0.04
N GLY A 118 -15.49 -8.20 -0.37
CA GLY A 118 -15.92 -8.60 -1.72
C GLY A 118 -15.97 -7.45 -2.74
N GLU A 119 -16.03 -6.20 -2.30
CA GLU A 119 -16.14 -5.02 -3.17
C GLU A 119 -14.77 -4.52 -3.62
N LEU A 120 -13.76 -4.58 -2.74
CA LEU A 120 -12.42 -4.11 -3.05
C LEU A 120 -11.81 -4.77 -4.32
N PRO A 121 -11.88 -6.10 -4.52
CA PRO A 121 -11.43 -6.73 -5.76
C PRO A 121 -12.19 -6.25 -7.00
N ARG A 122 -13.48 -5.92 -6.89
CA ARG A 122 -14.29 -5.40 -8.00
C ARG A 122 -13.84 -3.99 -8.40
N LEU A 123 -13.48 -3.17 -7.41
CA LEU A 123 -12.90 -1.85 -7.66
C LEU A 123 -11.53 -1.97 -8.35
N TYR A 124 -10.66 -2.85 -7.86
CA TYR A 124 -9.37 -3.12 -8.53
C TYR A 124 -9.54 -3.60 -9.98
N ALA A 125 -10.46 -4.53 -10.23
CA ALA A 125 -10.70 -5.06 -11.57
C ALA A 125 -11.30 -4.02 -12.52
N GLY A 126 -12.12 -3.10 -12.01
CA GLY A 126 -12.77 -2.06 -12.80
C GLY A 126 -11.89 -0.84 -13.11
N ALA A 127 -10.83 -0.59 -12.33
CA ALA A 127 -9.98 0.57 -12.49
C ALA A 127 -9.12 0.54 -13.77
N LYS A 128 -8.85 1.71 -14.35
CA LYS A 128 -7.87 1.89 -15.43
C LYS A 128 -6.44 1.65 -14.96
N GLY A 129 -6.17 2.03 -13.72
CA GLY A 129 -4.88 1.89 -13.07
C GLY A 129 -5.01 2.08 -11.56
N PHE A 130 -4.00 1.57 -10.85
CA PHE A 130 -3.83 1.78 -9.42
C PHE A 130 -2.81 2.89 -9.19
N VAL A 131 -3.07 3.75 -8.21
CA VAL A 131 -2.22 4.89 -7.86
C VAL A 131 -1.64 4.66 -6.47
N ALA A 132 -0.31 4.47 -6.43
CA ALA A 132 0.45 4.31 -5.20
C ALA A 132 1.47 5.45 -5.10
N LEU A 133 1.22 6.41 -4.20
CA LEU A 133 2.10 7.56 -3.97
C LEU A 133 2.73 7.55 -2.58
N ALA A 134 2.60 6.43 -1.85
CA ALA A 134 3.20 6.28 -0.53
C ALA A 134 4.73 6.41 -0.64
N ARG A 135 5.33 7.10 0.33
CA ARG A 135 6.78 7.25 0.46
C ARG A 135 7.29 6.44 1.63
N ASP A 136 8.50 5.91 1.51
CA ASP A 136 9.17 5.12 2.55
C ASP A 136 8.35 3.91 3.05
N GLU A 137 7.48 3.36 2.20
CA GLU A 137 6.67 2.19 2.49
C GLU A 137 7.54 0.95 2.73
N ASP A 138 7.22 0.18 3.77
CA ASP A 138 7.96 -1.04 4.10
C ASP A 138 7.75 -2.11 3.02
N PHE A 139 6.51 -2.31 2.55
CA PHE A 139 6.15 -3.20 1.45
C PHE A 139 4.73 -2.88 0.96
N GLY A 140 4.55 -2.77 -0.37
CA GLY A 140 3.25 -2.61 -1.01
C GLY A 140 2.69 -1.19 -0.90
#